data_AF-R9J8S2-F1
#
_entry.id   AF-R9J8S2-F1
#
_cell.length_a   1.000
_cell.length_b   1.000
_cell.length_c   1.000
_cell.angle_alpha   90.00
_cell.angle_beta   90.00
_cell.angle_gamma   90.00
#
_symmetry.space_group_name_H-M   'P 1'
#
loop_
_entity.id
_entity.type
_entity.pdbx_description
1 polymer ?
#
loop_
_entity_poly.entity_id
_entity_poly.type
_entity_poly.pdbx_seq_one_letter_code
_entity_poly.pdbx_strand_id
1 'polypeptide(L)'
;MSEKYKWMTEQEFMEEISDLDKLLHDFCDGSDLYQYRSVQTNINALRDIIVRVHKRKHYFKVFHNEMITSEYKETALYCYWFLKLRPFWVDASNEDAERINEKFALHLYVSLLKKYNEDFSEGDGINRLHIRELLYSFRFRDITKESMILMLEPYYYEYLKKEDVEF
;
A
#
# COMPACT_ATOMS: atom_id res chain seq x y z
N MET A 1 -18.43 -20.00 18.59
CA MET A 1 -17.14 -20.70 18.49
C MET A 1 -16.22 -19.80 17.68
N SER A 2 -15.04 -19.44 18.19
CA SER A 2 -14.05 -18.67 17.41
C SER A 2 -13.63 -19.52 16.23
N GLU A 3 -13.90 -19.09 15.01
CA GLU A 3 -13.21 -19.66 13.84
C GLU A 3 -11.70 -19.52 14.08
N LYS A 4 -10.96 -20.62 13.91
CA LYS A 4 -9.50 -20.59 14.03
C LYS A 4 -8.96 -19.87 12.81
N TYR A 5 -7.96 -19.00 13.02
CA TYR A 5 -7.23 -18.36 11.93
C TYR A 5 -6.77 -19.40 10.91
N LYS A 6 -7.22 -19.22 9.66
CA LYS A 6 -6.72 -20.00 8.53
C LYS A 6 -5.40 -19.38 8.09
N TRP A 7 -4.31 -20.12 8.24
CA TRP A 7 -3.01 -19.71 7.72
C TRP A 7 -3.05 -19.62 6.20
N MET A 8 -2.31 -18.63 5.68
CA MET A 8 -2.04 -18.51 4.25
C MET A 8 -1.33 -19.76 3.76
N THR A 9 -1.74 -20.26 2.60
CA THR A 9 -1.05 -21.35 1.90
C THR A 9 0.26 -20.85 1.30
N GLU A 10 1.19 -21.77 1.02
CA GLU A 10 2.44 -21.41 0.36
C GLU A 10 2.20 -20.80 -1.04
N GLN A 11 1.19 -21.29 -1.75
CA GLN A 11 0.79 -20.75 -3.06
C GLN A 11 0.32 -19.30 -2.96
N GLU A 12 -0.65 -19.01 -2.07
CA GLU A 12 -1.15 -17.63 -1.85
C GLU A 12 0.00 -16.69 -1.46
N PHE A 13 0.96 -17.18 -0.65
CA PHE A 13 2.13 -16.40 -0.28
C PHE A 13 3.03 -16.09 -1.47
N MET A 14 3.30 -17.07 -2.33
CA MET A 14 4.14 -16.87 -3.52
C MET A 14 3.48 -15.96 -4.56
N GLU A 15 2.16 -16.03 -4.69
CA GLU A 15 1.37 -15.12 -5.54
C GLU A 15 1.51 -13.67 -5.04
N GLU A 16 1.31 -13.42 -3.74
CA GLU A 16 1.46 -12.09 -3.15
C GLU A 16 2.90 -11.54 -3.29
N ILE A 17 3.92 -12.39 -3.16
CA ILE A 17 5.31 -12.00 -3.43
C ILE A 17 5.50 -11.58 -4.88
N SER A 18 4.96 -12.35 -5.83
CA SER A 18 5.05 -12.06 -7.26
C SER A 18 4.35 -10.74 -7.61
N ASP A 19 3.19 -10.48 -7.02
CA ASP A 19 2.44 -9.25 -7.26
C ASP A 19 3.18 -8.02 -6.70
N LEU A 20 3.71 -8.12 -5.48
CA LEU A 20 4.51 -7.05 -4.88
C LEU A 20 5.81 -6.79 -5.64
N ASP A 21 6.45 -7.84 -6.15
CA ASP A 21 7.66 -7.72 -6.97
C ASP A 21 7.38 -7.00 -8.30
N LYS A 22 6.25 -7.34 -8.94
CA LYS A 22 5.80 -6.64 -10.15
C LYS A 22 5.53 -5.16 -9.87
N LEU A 23 4.84 -4.84 -8.78
CA LEU A 23 4.62 -3.44 -8.38
C LEU A 23 5.93 -2.70 -8.10
N LEU A 24 6.92 -3.37 -7.51
CA LEU A 24 8.25 -2.80 -7.29
C LEU A 24 8.96 -2.52 -8.62
N HIS A 25 8.85 -3.44 -9.58
CA HIS A 25 9.40 -3.26 -10.93
C HIS A 25 8.74 -2.05 -11.63
N ASP A 26 7.41 -1.99 -11.63
CA ASP A 26 6.65 -0.88 -12.23
C ASP A 26 7.00 0.48 -11.57
N PHE A 27 7.19 0.49 -10.24
CA PHE A 27 7.64 1.66 -9.50
C PHE A 27 9.06 2.11 -9.89
N CYS A 28 10.00 1.18 -10.00
CA CYS A 28 11.37 1.48 -10.39
C CYS A 28 11.41 2.04 -11.81
N ASP A 29 10.76 1.37 -12.76
CA ASP A 29 10.70 1.79 -14.17
C ASP A 29 9.99 3.13 -14.35
N GLY A 30 8.87 3.35 -13.63
CA GLY A 30 8.07 4.56 -13.78
C GLY A 30 8.65 5.80 -13.08
N SER A 31 9.60 5.61 -12.14
CA SER A 31 10.17 6.73 -11.38
C SER A 31 11.48 7.26 -11.96
N ASP A 32 12.24 6.44 -12.68
CA ASP A 32 13.65 6.69 -13.05
C ASP A 32 14.57 7.03 -11.86
N LEU A 33 14.08 6.88 -10.61
CA LEU A 33 14.82 7.19 -9.39
C LEU A 33 15.65 6.00 -8.91
N TYR A 34 15.20 4.78 -9.23
CA TYR A 34 15.76 3.53 -8.74
C TYR A 34 15.90 2.54 -9.89
N GLN A 35 17.10 2.00 -10.09
CA GLN A 35 17.23 0.83 -10.93
C GLN A 35 16.72 -0.38 -10.15
N TYR A 36 15.75 -1.12 -10.68
CA TYR A 36 15.17 -2.29 -10.00
C TYR A 36 16.25 -3.27 -9.49
N ARG A 37 17.27 -3.55 -10.30
CA ARG A 37 18.41 -4.43 -9.95
C ARG A 37 19.25 -3.94 -8.78
N SER A 38 19.20 -2.65 -8.47
CA SER A 38 19.91 -2.06 -7.34
C SER A 38 19.12 -2.11 -6.03
N VAL A 39 17.83 -2.43 -6.11
CA VAL A 39 16.97 -2.58 -4.93
C VAL A 39 17.16 -3.97 -4.35
N GLN A 40 17.52 -4.00 -3.07
CA GLN A 40 17.62 -5.22 -2.29
C GLN A 40 16.43 -5.32 -1.35
N THR A 41 15.94 -6.54 -1.19
CA THR A 41 14.71 -6.82 -0.43
C THR A 41 15.01 -7.70 0.77
N ASN A 42 14.62 -7.22 1.94
CA ASN A 42 14.50 -8.04 3.15
C ASN A 42 13.32 -9.00 3.02
N ILE A 43 13.57 -10.21 2.54
CA ILE A 43 12.52 -11.23 2.35
C ILE A 43 11.79 -11.55 3.66
N ASN A 44 12.46 -11.51 4.81
CA ASN A 44 11.82 -11.75 6.10
C ASN A 44 10.86 -10.63 6.48
N ALA A 45 11.25 -9.37 6.29
CA ALA A 45 10.37 -8.24 6.55
C ALA A 45 9.18 -8.25 5.58
N LEU A 46 9.41 -8.54 4.29
CA LEU A 46 8.35 -8.67 3.29
C LEU A 46 7.36 -9.78 3.65
N ARG A 47 7.87 -10.93 4.10
CA ARG A 47 7.03 -12.03 4.61
C ARG A 47 6.17 -11.60 5.78
N ASP A 48 6.73 -10.88 6.73
CA ASP A 48 6.01 -10.36 7.89
C ASP A 48 4.91 -9.37 7.49
N ILE A 49 5.16 -8.51 6.49
CA ILE A 49 4.16 -7.60 5.93
C ILE A 49 2.96 -8.40 5.39
N ILE A 50 3.20 -9.34 4.48
CA ILE A 50 2.14 -10.14 3.83
C ILE A 50 1.32 -10.89 4.87
N VAL A 51 1.98 -11.56 5.83
CA VAL A 51 1.28 -12.30 6.90
C VAL A 51 0.43 -11.36 7.77
N ARG A 52 0.89 -10.14 8.07
CA ARG A 52 0.13 -9.17 8.87
C ARG A 52 -1.09 -8.65 8.12
N VAL A 53 -0.98 -8.39 6.81
CA VAL A 53 -2.11 -8.01 5.96
C VAL A 53 -3.12 -9.15 5.89
N HIS A 54 -2.66 -10.38 5.61
CA HIS A 54 -3.53 -11.55 5.55
C HIS A 54 -4.26 -11.83 6.87
N LYS A 55 -3.57 -11.73 8.02
CA LYS A 55 -4.20 -11.81 9.35
C LYS A 55 -5.29 -10.76 9.53
N ARG A 56 -5.09 -9.55 9.01
CA ARG A 56 -6.07 -8.48 9.10
C ARG A 56 -7.29 -8.72 8.20
N LYS A 57 -7.10 -9.26 7.00
CA LYS A 57 -8.21 -9.72 6.13
C LYS A 57 -9.08 -10.75 6.84
N HIS A 58 -8.45 -11.75 7.45
CA HIS A 58 -9.17 -12.76 8.23
C HIS A 58 -9.89 -12.16 9.45
N TYR A 59 -9.24 -11.23 10.16
CA TYR A 59 -9.88 -10.53 11.28
C TYR A 59 -11.16 -9.80 10.85
N PHE A 60 -11.15 -9.08 9.72
CA PHE A 60 -12.35 -8.42 9.22
C PHE A 60 -13.46 -9.42 8.88
N LYS A 61 -13.11 -10.54 8.23
CA LYS A 61 -14.07 -11.60 7.93
C LYS A 61 -14.75 -12.15 9.20
N VAL A 62 -13.95 -12.55 10.20
CA VAL A 62 -14.47 -13.20 11.42
C VAL A 62 -15.19 -12.24 12.36
N PHE A 63 -14.67 -11.02 12.53
CA PHE A 63 -15.15 -10.10 13.58
C PHE A 63 -16.04 -8.97 13.06
N HIS A 64 -16.20 -8.82 11.73
CA HIS A 64 -17.02 -7.77 11.12
C HIS A 64 -18.04 -8.33 10.12
N ASN A 65 -18.78 -9.38 10.49
CA ASN A 65 -19.91 -9.92 9.72
C ASN A 65 -19.54 -10.37 8.29
N GLU A 66 -18.53 -11.22 8.13
CA GLU A 66 -18.08 -11.71 6.81
C GLU A 66 -17.65 -10.60 5.86
N MET A 67 -17.29 -9.41 6.38
CA MET A 67 -16.88 -8.29 5.56
C MET A 67 -15.59 -8.63 4.81
N ILE A 68 -15.70 -8.64 3.49
CA ILE A 68 -14.57 -8.71 2.58
C ILE A 68 -13.80 -7.40 2.70
N THR A 69 -12.50 -7.49 2.98
CA THR A 69 -11.64 -6.30 3.05
C THR A 69 -11.55 -5.73 1.63
N SER A 70 -11.99 -4.48 1.47
CA SER A 70 -11.87 -3.77 0.21
C SER A 70 -10.39 -3.54 -0.14
N GLU A 71 -10.12 -3.42 -1.44
CA GLU A 71 -8.78 -3.19 -1.98
C GLU A 71 -8.12 -1.95 -1.35
N TYR A 72 -8.88 -0.87 -1.08
CA TYR A 72 -8.31 0.31 -0.44
C TYR A 72 -7.81 0.06 0.99
N LYS A 73 -8.52 -0.76 1.77
CA LYS A 73 -8.12 -1.13 3.14
C LYS A 73 -6.87 -2.01 3.09
N GLU A 74 -6.81 -2.92 2.12
CA GLU A 74 -5.65 -3.77 1.91
C GLU A 74 -4.40 -2.97 1.54
N THR A 75 -4.49 -2.09 0.54
CA THR A 75 -3.41 -1.19 0.15
C THR A 75 -2.98 -0.28 1.31
N ALA A 76 -3.93 0.27 2.08
CA ALA A 76 -3.61 1.05 3.28
C ALA A 76 -2.75 0.26 4.28
N LEU A 77 -3.08 -1.02 4.50
CA LEU A 77 -2.33 -1.89 5.40
C LEU A 77 -0.94 -2.19 4.86
N TYR A 78 -0.81 -2.45 3.55
CA TYR A 78 0.49 -2.59 2.90
C TYR A 78 1.32 -1.32 3.10
N CYS A 79 0.82 -0.14 2.72
CA CYS A 79 1.50 1.14 2.90
C CYS A 79 1.97 1.31 4.35
N TYR A 80 1.09 1.09 5.33
CA TYR A 80 1.44 1.18 6.75
C TYR A 80 2.61 0.26 7.11
N TRP A 81 2.56 -1.03 6.74
CA TRP A 81 3.61 -1.97 7.12
C TRP A 81 4.92 -1.78 6.34
N PHE A 82 4.90 -1.31 5.09
CA PHE A 82 6.10 -0.89 4.36
C PHE A 82 6.82 0.25 5.09
N LEU A 83 6.08 1.24 5.60
CA LEU A 83 6.65 2.34 6.38
C LEU A 83 7.25 1.87 7.71
N LYS A 84 6.65 0.86 8.36
CA LYS A 84 7.11 0.33 9.66
C LYS A 84 8.26 -0.66 9.57
N LEU A 85 8.22 -1.57 8.60
CA LEU A 85 9.16 -2.68 8.49
C LEU A 85 10.27 -2.43 7.46
N ARG A 86 10.10 -1.42 6.60
CA ARG A 86 11.10 -0.92 5.65
C ARG A 86 11.86 -2.04 4.92
N PRO A 87 11.16 -2.93 4.19
CA PRO A 87 11.78 -4.11 3.60
C PRO A 87 12.79 -3.81 2.50
N PHE A 88 12.75 -2.64 1.88
CA PHE A 88 13.64 -2.30 0.77
C PHE A 88 14.83 -1.47 1.21
N TRP A 89 15.99 -1.76 0.64
CA TRP A 89 17.17 -0.92 0.76
C TRP A 89 17.91 -0.86 -0.57
N VAL A 90 18.70 0.18 -0.72
CA VAL A 90 19.48 0.52 -1.90
C VAL A 90 20.86 0.93 -1.42
N ASP A 91 21.90 0.71 -2.22
CA ASP A 91 23.28 0.98 -1.80
C ASP A 91 23.47 2.47 -1.44
N ALA A 92 24.24 2.72 -0.38
CA ALA A 92 24.44 4.03 0.21
C ALA A 92 25.20 5.00 -0.71
N SER A 93 25.82 4.49 -1.79
CA SER A 93 26.48 5.32 -2.81
C SER A 93 25.50 6.16 -3.65
N ASN A 94 24.19 5.91 -3.55
CA ASN A 94 23.16 6.69 -4.22
C ASN A 94 22.55 7.68 -3.20
N GLU A 95 22.85 8.97 -3.30
CA GLU A 95 22.34 9.97 -2.33
C GLU A 95 20.81 10.10 -2.36
N ASP A 96 20.17 9.76 -3.49
CA ASP A 96 18.71 9.69 -3.65
C ASP A 96 18.10 8.35 -3.18
N ALA A 97 18.95 7.39 -2.74
CA ALA A 97 18.59 6.10 -2.16
C ALA A 97 17.79 6.24 -0.85
N GLU A 98 17.96 7.38 -0.18
CA GLU A 98 17.23 7.71 1.01
C GLU A 98 15.73 7.78 0.65
N ARG A 99 14.93 6.86 1.21
CA ARG A 99 13.44 6.84 1.19
C ARG A 99 12.75 5.95 0.15
N ILE A 100 13.38 4.87 -0.32
CA ILE A 100 12.71 3.93 -1.23
C ILE A 100 11.38 3.39 -0.65
N ASN A 101 11.31 3.05 0.63
CA ASN A 101 10.09 2.51 1.25
C ASN A 101 8.96 3.55 1.30
N GLU A 102 9.27 4.80 1.66
CA GLU A 102 8.28 5.87 1.69
C GLU A 102 7.78 6.21 0.28
N LYS A 103 8.68 6.27 -0.70
CA LYS A 103 8.32 6.51 -2.10
C LYS A 103 7.53 5.34 -2.69
N PHE A 104 7.87 4.11 -2.34
CA PHE A 104 7.12 2.92 -2.76
C PHE A 104 5.73 2.88 -2.13
N ALA A 105 5.61 3.14 -0.82
CA ALA A 105 4.30 3.24 -0.16
C ALA A 105 3.45 4.38 -0.76
N LEU A 106 4.07 5.51 -1.10
CA LEU A 106 3.39 6.60 -1.79
C LEU A 106 2.96 6.22 -3.21
N HIS A 107 3.78 5.45 -3.93
CA HIS A 107 3.41 4.90 -5.23
C HIS A 107 2.18 4.01 -5.12
N LEU A 108 2.16 3.04 -4.19
CA LEU A 108 0.98 2.19 -3.94
C LEU A 108 -0.27 3.03 -3.63
N TYR A 109 -0.11 4.02 -2.75
CA TYR A 109 -1.18 4.94 -2.35
C TYR A 109 -1.75 5.71 -3.55
N VAL A 110 -0.90 6.34 -4.36
CA VAL A 110 -1.32 7.16 -5.50
C VAL A 110 -1.85 6.29 -6.64
N SER A 111 -1.26 5.11 -6.90
CA SER A 111 -1.73 4.18 -7.93
C SER A 111 -3.15 3.70 -7.65
N LEU A 112 -3.46 3.35 -6.40
CA LEU A 112 -4.81 2.99 -5.99
C LEU A 112 -5.79 4.17 -6.18
N LEU A 113 -5.38 5.37 -5.80
CA LEU A 113 -6.24 6.54 -5.95
C LEU A 113 -6.57 6.84 -7.39
N LYS A 114 -5.57 6.78 -8.28
CA LYS A 114 -5.77 6.94 -9.73
C LYS A 114 -6.71 5.87 -10.29
N LYS A 115 -6.59 4.61 -9.84
CA LYS A 115 -7.45 3.50 -10.27
C LYS A 115 -8.93 3.78 -10.00
N TYR A 116 -9.26 4.35 -8.85
CA TYR A 116 -10.66 4.61 -8.46
C TYR A 116 -11.16 6.01 -8.82
N ASN A 117 -10.27 6.90 -9.25
CA ASN A 117 -10.59 8.29 -9.52
C ASN A 117 -9.84 8.72 -10.79
N GLU A 118 -10.17 8.08 -11.91
CA GLU A 118 -9.52 8.32 -13.21
C GLU A 118 -9.62 9.79 -13.66
N ASP A 119 -10.68 10.48 -13.23
CA ASP A 119 -10.92 11.90 -13.49
C ASP A 119 -10.00 12.85 -12.69
N PHE A 120 -9.10 12.32 -11.83
CA PHE A 120 -8.22 13.20 -11.05
C PHE A 120 -7.26 13.99 -11.94
N SER A 121 -7.63 15.23 -12.20
CA SER A 121 -6.77 16.25 -12.79
C SER A 121 -5.74 16.76 -11.75
N GLU A 122 -4.63 17.36 -12.17
CA GLU A 122 -3.72 18.08 -11.24
C GLU A 122 -4.45 19.21 -10.45
N GLY A 123 -5.62 19.66 -10.92
CA GLY A 123 -6.45 20.70 -10.30
C GLY A 123 -7.48 20.20 -9.28
N ASP A 124 -8.02 19.00 -9.45
CA ASP A 124 -9.07 18.41 -8.59
C ASP A 124 -8.55 17.24 -7.73
N GLY A 125 -7.33 16.76 -7.99
CA GLY A 125 -6.72 15.60 -7.34
C GLY A 125 -5.69 15.89 -6.26
N ILE A 126 -4.85 14.89 -5.99
CA ILE A 126 -3.67 15.06 -5.14
C ILE A 126 -2.67 15.91 -5.91
N ASN A 127 -2.74 17.23 -5.71
CA ASN A 127 -1.75 18.14 -6.28
C ASN A 127 -0.35 17.83 -5.72
N ARG A 128 0.69 18.30 -6.42
CA ARG A 128 2.10 18.03 -6.05
C ARG A 128 2.45 18.46 -4.63
N LEU A 129 1.78 19.49 -4.10
CA LEU A 129 1.99 19.93 -2.72
C LEU A 129 1.45 18.89 -1.73
N HIS A 130 0.27 18.32 -1.98
CA HIS A 130 -0.28 17.26 -1.14
C HIS A 130 0.59 15.98 -1.20
N ILE A 131 1.08 15.58 -2.38
CA ILE A 131 2.07 14.48 -2.51
C ILE A 131 3.28 14.74 -1.63
N ARG A 132 3.81 15.97 -1.65
CA ARG A 132 4.98 16.35 -0.85
C ARG A 132 4.72 16.30 0.65
N GLU A 133 3.57 16.80 1.10
CA GLU A 133 3.16 16.74 2.51
C GLU A 133 2.90 15.30 2.99
N LEU A 134 2.35 14.45 2.12
CA LEU A 134 2.18 13.01 2.39
C LEU A 134 3.53 12.32 2.54
N LEU A 135 4.46 12.56 1.61
CA LEU A 135 5.81 11.99 1.68
C LEU A 135 6.56 12.44 2.94
N TYR A 136 6.41 13.72 3.32
CA TYR A 136 6.92 14.23 4.60
C TYR A 136 6.30 13.48 5.78
N SER A 137 4.98 13.30 5.77
CA SER A 137 4.25 12.60 6.84
C SER A 137 4.67 11.14 6.95
N PHE A 138 4.88 10.45 5.82
CA PHE A 138 5.35 9.06 5.79
C PHE A 138 6.72 8.89 6.41
N ARG A 139 7.57 9.92 6.34
CA ARG A 139 8.92 9.91 6.91
C ARG A 139 8.96 10.29 8.38
N PHE A 140 8.22 11.33 8.77
CA PHE A 140 8.45 12.01 10.04
C PHE A 140 7.29 11.87 11.03
N ARG A 141 6.12 11.38 10.62
CA ARG A 141 4.97 11.19 11.51
C ARG A 141 4.75 9.72 11.83
N ASP A 142 4.26 9.48 13.05
CA ASP A 142 3.77 8.17 13.42
C ASP A 142 2.31 8.00 12.98
N ILE A 143 2.12 7.50 11.75
CA ILE A 143 0.79 7.25 11.18
C ILE A 143 0.31 5.88 11.67
N THR A 144 -0.88 5.83 12.28
CA THR A 144 -1.52 4.57 12.66
C THR A 144 -2.12 3.86 11.44
N LYS A 145 -2.32 2.55 11.52
CA LYS A 145 -2.98 1.77 10.44
C LYS A 145 -4.41 2.25 10.20
N GLU A 146 -5.15 2.61 11.26
CA GLU A 146 -6.50 3.19 11.15
C GLU A 146 -6.47 4.54 10.44
N SER A 147 -5.51 5.41 10.77
CA SER A 147 -5.33 6.69 10.08
C SER A 147 -4.99 6.50 8.60
N MET A 148 -4.13 5.55 8.25
CA MET A 148 -3.81 5.25 6.84
C MET A 148 -5.04 4.79 6.05
N ILE A 149 -5.91 3.97 6.67
CA ILE A 149 -7.18 3.55 6.07
C ILE A 149 -8.10 4.75 5.87
N LEU A 150 -8.26 5.60 6.90
CA LEU A 150 -9.11 6.80 6.85
C LEU A 150 -8.63 7.81 5.81
N MET A 151 -7.33 7.87 5.50
CA MET A 151 -6.81 8.75 4.45
C MET A 151 -7.25 8.34 3.05
N LEU A 152 -7.46 7.04 2.80
CA LEU A 152 -7.93 6.51 1.52
C LEU A 152 -9.46 6.42 1.41
N GLU A 153 -10.16 6.35 2.54
CA GLU A 153 -11.61 6.12 2.58
C GLU A 153 -12.46 7.18 1.84
N PRO A 154 -12.21 8.50 1.98
CA PRO A 154 -12.99 9.51 1.25
C PRO A 154 -12.94 9.34 -0.27
N TYR A 155 -11.79 8.95 -0.79
CA TYR A 155 -11.59 8.74 -2.22
C TYR A 155 -12.29 7.49 -2.74
N TYR A 156 -12.37 6.45 -1.91
CA TYR A 156 -13.15 5.27 -2.22
C TYR A 156 -14.66 5.55 -2.13
N TYR A 157 -15.09 6.39 -1.18
CA TYR A 157 -16.48 6.81 -1.07
C TYR A 157 -16.95 7.59 -2.32
N GLU A 158 -16.15 8.53 -2.82
CA GLU A 158 -16.49 9.26 -4.05
C GLU A 158 -16.58 8.33 -5.27
N TYR A 159 -15.68 7.33 -5.36
CA TYR A 159 -15.79 6.27 -6.38
C TYR A 159 -17.13 5.52 -6.28
N LEU A 160 -17.47 5.02 -5.08
CA LEU A 160 -18.72 4.29 -4.87
C LEU A 160 -19.95 5.15 -5.22
N LYS A 161 -19.94 6.44 -4.90
CA LYS A 161 -21.02 7.36 -5.24
C LYS A 161 -21.23 7.52 -6.76
N LYS A 162 -20.17 7.42 -7.56
CA LYS A 162 -20.26 7.46 -9.03
C LYS A 162 -20.84 6.15 -9.60
N GLU A 163 -20.53 5.02 -8.97
CA GLU A 163 -21.04 3.70 -9.34
C GLU A 163 -22.51 3.51 -8.91
N ASP A 164 -22.88 4.09 -7.77
CA ASP A 164 -24.23 4.02 -7.19
C ASP A 164 -25.16 5.05 -7.84
N VAL A 165 -25.40 4.87 -9.14
CA VAL A 165 -26.41 5.60 -9.91
C VAL A 165 -27.77 4.96 -9.59
N GLU A 166 -28.53 5.60 -8.70
CA GLU A 166 -29.93 5.30 -8.28
C GLU A 166 -30.10 4.65 -6.89
N PHE A 167 -30.72 5.42 -5.99
CA PHE A 167 -31.55 4.92 -4.89
C PHE A 167 -33.02 5.19 -5.20
#